data_AF-A0A7C1THK1-F1
#
_entry.id   AF-A0A7C1THK1-F1
#
_cell.length_a   1.000
_cell.length_b   1.000
_cell.length_c   1.000
_cell.angle_alpha   90.00
_cell.angle_beta   90.00
_cell.angle_gamma   90.00
#
_symmetry.space_group_name_H-M   'P 1'
#
loop_
_entity.id
_entity.type
_entity.pdbx_description
1 polymer ?
#
loop_
_entity_poly.entity_id
_entity_poly.type
_entity_poly.pdbx_seq_one_letter_code
_entity_poly.pdbx_strand_id
1 'polypeptide(L)'
;MTYRIIESCVNCWACESLCPSQAIYEASPHFLVDARKCTECEGDFAEPLCASICPVEGAILNGLGESVNLPGSLTGIPPSKMAEAMAEIQAR
;
A
#
# COMPACT_ATOMS: atom_id res chain seq x y z
N MET A 1 -3.91 -15.39 1.35
CA MET A 1 -2.55 -14.81 1.41
C MET A 1 -2.60 -13.81 2.58
N THR A 2 -1.67 -12.87 2.75
CA THR A 2 -1.87 -11.74 3.68
C THR A 2 -1.02 -10.56 3.23
N TYR A 3 -1.46 -9.35 3.54
CA TYR A 3 -0.62 -8.18 3.43
C TYR A 3 0.39 -8.09 4.59
N ARG A 4 1.46 -7.32 4.38
CA ARG A 4 2.50 -6.99 5.36
C ARG A 4 2.89 -5.52 5.23
N ILE A 5 3.14 -4.87 6.36
CA ILE A 5 3.79 -3.56 6.45
C ILE A 5 5.28 -3.79 6.70
N ILE A 6 6.16 -3.10 5.96
CA ILE A 6 7.62 -3.23 6.08
C ILE A 6 8.29 -1.99 6.67
N GLU A 7 9.62 -2.00 6.80
CA GLU A 7 10.41 -1.00 7.51
C GLU A 7 10.35 0.43 6.95
N SER A 8 9.82 0.62 5.74
CA SER A 8 9.57 1.96 5.18
C SER A 8 8.36 2.66 5.82
N CYS A 9 7.60 1.98 6.66
CA CYS A 9 6.50 2.59 7.42
C CYS A 9 7.00 3.72 8.34
N VAL A 10 6.31 4.86 8.30
CA VAL A 10 6.64 6.09 9.06
C VAL A 10 5.76 6.31 10.29
N ASN A 11 5.02 5.28 10.74
CA ASN A 11 4.15 5.35 11.92
C ASN A 11 3.14 6.52 11.91
N CYS A 12 2.48 6.73 10.76
CA CYS A 12 1.54 7.85 10.56
C CYS A 12 0.10 7.59 11.08
N TRP A 13 -0.20 6.38 11.59
CA TRP A 13 -1.51 5.98 12.11
C TRP A 13 -2.67 5.91 11.10
N ALA A 14 -2.45 6.22 9.82
CA ALA A 14 -3.54 6.35 8.85
C ALA A 14 -4.26 5.04 8.51
N CYS A 15 -3.58 3.90 8.61
CA CYS A 15 -4.12 2.61 8.15
C CYS A 15 -4.82 1.78 9.24
N GLU A 16 -4.50 2.00 10.52
CA GLU A 16 -4.99 1.16 11.62
C GLU A 16 -6.52 1.18 11.74
N SER A 17 -7.10 2.37 11.79
CA SER A 17 -8.55 2.56 11.95
C SER A 17 -9.37 2.22 10.70
N LEU A 18 -8.72 2.06 9.55
CA LEU A 18 -9.37 1.76 8.27
C LEU A 18 -9.41 0.26 7.95
N CYS A 19 -8.64 -0.58 8.65
CA CYS A 19 -8.62 -2.01 8.38
C CYS A 19 -9.96 -2.66 8.82
N PRO A 20 -10.81 -3.14 7.89
CA PRO A 20 -12.15 -3.64 8.24
C PRO A 20 -12.10 -4.85 9.18
N SER A 21 -11.08 -5.69 9.04
CA SER A 21 -10.88 -6.87 9.89
C SER A 21 -10.03 -6.61 11.14
N GLN A 22 -9.68 -5.34 11.41
CA GLN A 22 -8.85 -4.93 12.56
C GLN A 22 -7.55 -5.75 12.66
N ALA A 23 -6.92 -6.01 11.52
CA ALA A 23 -5.70 -6.78 11.41
C ALA A 23 -4.44 -5.92 11.63
N ILE A 24 -4.52 -4.61 11.47
CA ILE A 24 -3.39 -3.69 11.65
C ILE A 24 -3.30 -3.28 13.13
N TYR A 25 -2.08 -3.27 13.67
CA TYR A 25 -1.81 -2.88 15.06
C TYR A 25 -0.45 -2.19 15.19
N GLU A 26 -0.34 -1.28 16.16
CA GLU A 26 0.92 -0.65 16.56
C GLU A 26 1.92 -1.69 17.07
N ALA A 27 3.16 -1.61 16.58
CA ALA A 27 4.28 -2.42 17.05
C ALA A 27 5.60 -1.64 16.88
N SER A 28 6.71 -2.21 17.36
CA SER A 28 8.05 -1.66 17.19
C SER A 28 8.88 -2.57 16.29
N PRO A 29 9.59 -2.03 15.27
CA PRO A 29 9.81 -0.60 14.99
C PRO A 29 8.68 0.12 14.23
N HIS A 30 7.72 -0.62 13.67
CA HIS A 30 6.61 -0.05 12.91
C HIS A 30 5.34 -0.90 13.04
N PHE A 31 4.21 -0.39 12.53
CA PHE A 31 2.94 -1.12 12.44
C PHE A 31 3.09 -2.47 11.75
N LEU A 32 2.31 -3.46 12.19
CA LEU A 32 2.28 -4.81 11.64
C LEU A 32 0.85 -5.24 11.28
N VAL A 33 0.74 -6.33 10.51
CA VAL A 33 -0.52 -6.95 10.11
C VAL A 33 -0.60 -8.34 10.75
N ASP A 34 -1.67 -8.65 11.49
CA ASP A 34 -1.97 -10.02 11.94
C ASP A 34 -2.48 -10.82 10.75
N ALA A 35 -1.63 -11.70 10.24
CA ALA A 35 -1.92 -12.56 9.10
C ALA A 35 -3.19 -13.41 9.25
N ARG A 36 -3.61 -13.71 10.49
CA ARG A 36 -4.82 -14.50 10.75
C ARG A 36 -6.10 -13.68 10.67
N LYS A 37 -5.99 -12.36 10.75
CA LYS A 37 -7.13 -11.43 10.67
C LYS A 37 -7.24 -10.76 9.31
N CYS A 38 -6.14 -10.62 8.57
CA CYS A 38 -6.16 -9.94 7.28
C CYS A 38 -7.09 -10.66 6.30
N THR A 39 -8.12 -9.96 5.83
CA THR A 39 -9.08 -10.47 4.81
C THR A 39 -8.74 -9.97 3.41
N GLU A 40 -7.60 -9.29 3.25
CA GLU A 40 -7.23 -8.60 2.00
C GLU A 40 -8.29 -7.55 1.54
N CYS A 41 -9.17 -7.14 2.47
CA CYS A 41 -10.39 -6.34 2.24
C CYS A 41 -11.46 -7.02 1.36
N GLU A 42 -11.31 -8.30 1.04
CA GLU A 42 -12.26 -9.03 0.20
C GLU A 42 -13.66 -9.06 0.85
N GLY A 43 -14.67 -8.68 0.08
CA GLY A 43 -16.06 -8.61 0.52
C GLY A 43 -16.47 -7.29 1.18
N ASP A 44 -15.51 -6.47 1.65
CA ASP A 44 -15.76 -5.16 2.26
C ASP A 44 -15.48 -4.01 1.27
N PHE A 45 -14.35 -4.07 0.56
CA PHE A 45 -13.90 -3.02 -0.36
C PHE A 45 -13.28 -3.61 -1.63
N ALA A 46 -13.32 -2.86 -2.74
CA ALA A 46 -12.73 -3.27 -4.00
C ALA A 46 -11.19 -3.17 -4.00
N GLU A 47 -10.63 -2.33 -3.14
CA GLU A 47 -9.19 -2.07 -3.03
C GLU A 47 -8.73 -2.16 -1.57
N PRO A 48 -7.47 -2.56 -1.32
CA PRO A 48 -6.92 -2.65 0.02
C PRO A 48 -6.71 -1.26 0.63
N LEU A 49 -7.55 -0.88 1.59
CA LEU A 49 -7.52 0.45 2.20
C LEU A 49 -6.18 0.83 2.83
N CYS A 50 -5.45 -0.14 3.38
CA CYS A 50 -4.12 0.10 3.93
C CYS A 50 -3.11 0.54 2.86
N ALA A 51 -3.21 0.03 1.63
CA ALA A 51 -2.39 0.43 0.50
C ALA A 51 -2.83 1.80 -0.03
N SER A 52 -4.15 2.00 -0.17
CA SER A 52 -4.72 3.24 -0.72
C SER A 52 -4.47 4.47 0.15
N ILE A 53 -4.38 4.30 1.48
CA ILE A 53 -4.16 5.42 2.41
C ILE A 53 -2.69 5.61 2.80
N CYS A 54 -1.81 4.63 2.53
CA CYS A 54 -0.43 4.69 3.01
C CYS A 54 0.32 5.85 2.30
N PRO A 55 0.88 6.81 3.05
CA PRO A 55 1.63 7.92 2.46
C PRO A 55 3.01 7.51 1.94
N VAL A 56 3.41 6.25 2.14
CA VAL A 56 4.69 5.71 1.71
C VAL A 56 4.45 4.59 0.71
N GLU A 57 4.57 4.92 -0.57
CA GLU A 57 4.55 3.95 -1.66
C GLU A 57 5.63 2.88 -1.43
N GLY A 58 5.31 1.62 -1.74
CA GLY A 58 6.22 0.48 -1.49
C GLY A 58 6.09 -0.14 -0.10
N ALA A 59 5.43 0.51 0.87
CA ALA A 59 5.41 0.05 2.25
C ALA A 59 4.47 -1.13 2.54
N ILE A 60 3.52 -1.42 1.65
CA ILE A 60 2.55 -2.50 1.82
C ILE A 60 2.84 -3.59 0.78
N LEU A 61 3.13 -4.81 1.25
CA LEU A 61 3.43 -5.96 0.41
C LEU A 61 2.32 -7.01 0.47
N ASN A 62 2.05 -7.71 -0.63
CA ASN A 62 1.23 -8.91 -0.67
C ASN A 62 2.00 -10.15 -0.16
N GLY A 63 1.35 -11.31 -0.13
CA GLY A 63 2.02 -12.54 0.33
C GLY A 63 3.07 -13.10 -0.63
N LEU A 64 3.24 -12.51 -1.82
CA LEU A 64 4.36 -12.76 -2.74
C LEU A 64 5.54 -11.81 -2.50
N GLY A 65 5.38 -10.81 -1.62
CA GLY A 65 6.39 -9.77 -1.38
C GLY A 65 6.36 -8.62 -2.40
N GLU A 66 5.31 -8.54 -3.22
CA GLU A 66 5.14 -7.48 -4.20
C GLU A 66 4.40 -6.29 -3.58
N SER A 67 4.81 -5.08 -3.89
CA SER A 67 4.14 -3.89 -3.38
C SER A 67 2.76 -3.71 -4.01
N VAL A 68 1.77 -3.44 -3.16
CA VAL A 68 0.39 -3.14 -3.59
C VAL A 68 0.07 -1.64 -3.62
N ASN A 69 0.97 -0.80 -3.11
CA ASN A 69 0.95 0.66 -3.25
C ASN A 69 2.19 1.13 -4.00
N LEU A 70 2.26 0.79 -5.29
CA LEU A 70 3.45 0.99 -6.13
C LEU A 70 3.92 2.45 -6.18
N PRO A 71 5.23 2.69 -6.42
CA PRO A 71 5.72 4.04 -6.72
C PRO A 71 4.92 4.71 -7.85
N GLY A 72 4.48 5.94 -7.61
CA GLY A 72 3.60 6.71 -8.49
C GLY A 72 2.10 6.49 -8.28
N SER A 73 1.66 5.51 -7.48
CA SER A 73 0.25 5.25 -7.20
C SER A 73 -0.48 6.43 -6.54
N LEU A 74 0.23 7.28 -5.79
CA LEU A 74 -0.33 8.46 -5.11
C LEU A 74 -0.40 9.70 -6.02
N THR A 75 0.22 9.67 -7.20
CA THR A 75 0.28 10.86 -8.08
C THR A 75 -1.05 11.20 -8.73
N GLY A 76 -1.97 10.24 -8.81
CA GLY A 76 -3.22 10.37 -9.57
C GLY A 76 -3.00 10.52 -11.08
N ILE A 77 -1.77 10.31 -11.57
CA ILE A 77 -1.43 10.38 -12.98
C ILE A 77 -1.66 8.99 -13.59
N PRO A 78 -2.52 8.86 -14.61
CA PRO A 78 -2.70 7.60 -15.32
C PRO A 78 -1.36 7.06 -15.86
N PRO A 79 -1.09 5.74 -15.79
CA PRO A 79 0.17 5.17 -16.27
C PRO A 79 0.52 5.53 -17.72
N SER A 80 -0.49 5.66 -18.60
CA SER A 80 -0.28 6.08 -20.00
C SER A 80 0.33 7.47 -20.11
N LYS A 81 -0.14 8.43 -19.29
CA LYS A 81 0.37 9.80 -19.30
C LYS A 81 1.79 9.89 -18.75
N MET A 82 2.11 9.07 -17.75
CA MET A 82 3.48 8.98 -17.24
C MET A 82 4.42 8.42 -18.31
N ALA A 83 4.01 7.35 -19.02
CA ALA A 83 4.78 6.76 -20.09
C ALA A 83 5.03 7.73 -21.26
N GLU A 84 4.01 8.49 -21.67
CA GLU A 84 4.11 9.54 -22.69
C GLU A 84 5.14 10.61 -22.28
N ALA A 85 5.04 11.14 -21.06
CA ALA A 85 5.97 12.16 -20.55
C ALA A 85 7.42 11.64 -20.46
N MET A 86 7.61 10.39 -20.02
CA MET A 86 8.94 9.77 -19.96
C MET A 86 9.55 9.59 -21.36
N ALA A 87 8.75 9.20 -22.36
CA ALA A 87 9.20 9.08 -23.74
C ALA A 87 9.62 10.43 -24.32
N GLU A 88 8.87 11.50 -24.04
CA GLU A 88 9.24 12.86 -24.44
C GLU A 88 10.56 13.33 -23.81
N ILE A 89 10.79 13.01 -22.53
CA ILE A 89 12.04 13.36 -21.84
C ILE A 89 13.24 12.59 -22.43
N GLN A 90 13.07 11.30 -22.73
CA GLN A 90 14.13 10.47 -23.33
C GLN A 90 14.49 10.85 -24.77
N ALA A 91 13.56 11.48 -25.48
CA ALA A 91 13.78 11.99 -26.83
C ALA A 91 14.54 13.34 -26.87
N ARG A 92 14.84 13.93 -25.72
CA ARG A 92 15.63 15.17 -25.58
C ARG A 92 17.09 14.87 -25.29
#